data_AF-A0A835HHA0-F1
#
_entry.id   AF-A0A835HHA0-F1
#
_cell.length_a   1.000
_cell.length_b   1.000
_cell.length_c   1.000
_cell.angle_alpha   90.00
_cell.angle_beta   90.00
_cell.angle_gamma   90.00
#
_symmetry.space_group_name_H-M   'P 1'
#
loop_
_entity.id
_entity.type
_entity.pdbx_description
1 polymer ?
#
loop_
_entity_poly.entity_id
_entity_poly.type
_entity_poly.pdbx_seq_one_letter_code
_entity_poly.pdbx_strand_id
1 'polypeptide(L)'
;MRGYSLGIQLQHGEVYQLESEGRLCDECSTGDVVTVELGESLLINHTTGKEYKLKPIGDAGPIIDAGGIFSYAWKTGMIPSAASS
;
A
#
# COMPACT_ATOMS: atom_id res chain seq x y z
N MET A 1 15.17 -1.08 -14.95
CA MET A 1 13.75 -1.48 -15.10
C MET A 1 12.90 -0.23 -14.93
N ARG A 2 11.87 -0.01 -15.75
CA ARG A 2 10.92 1.09 -15.52
C ARG A 2 10.03 0.70 -14.35
N GLY A 3 9.94 1.56 -13.34
CA GLY A 3 8.96 1.40 -12.26
C GLY A 3 7.68 2.17 -12.57
N TYR A 4 6.54 1.61 -12.19
CA TYR A 4 5.22 2.23 -12.38
C TYR A 4 4.59 2.49 -11.01
N SER A 5 4.68 3.73 -10.53
CA SER A 5 4.10 4.14 -9.26
C SER A 5 2.58 4.29 -9.37
N LEU A 6 1.86 3.72 -8.41
CA LEU A 6 0.41 3.80 -8.26
C LEU A 6 0.10 4.40 -6.88
N GLY A 7 -0.64 5.51 -6.85
CA GLY A 7 -1.25 6.02 -5.63
C GLY A 7 -2.63 5.41 -5.44
N ILE A 8 -2.87 4.73 -4.32
CA ILE A 8 -4.19 4.20 -3.96
C ILE A 8 -4.72 5.00 -2.79
N GLN A 9 -5.88 5.63 -2.98
CA GLN A 9 -6.59 6.34 -1.94
C GLN A 9 -7.80 5.51 -1.47
N LEU A 10 -7.87 5.25 -0.17
CA LEU A 10 -9.01 4.58 0.46
C LEU A 10 -10.11 5.59 0.82
N GLN A 11 -11.32 5.11 1.06
CA GLN A 11 -12.48 5.97 1.39
C GLN A 11 -12.25 6.83 2.65
N HIS A 12 -11.45 6.35 3.61
CA HIS A 12 -11.12 7.09 4.82
C HIS A 12 -10.00 8.14 4.63
N GLY A 13 -9.52 8.34 3.40
CA GLY A 13 -8.52 9.36 3.07
C GLY A 13 -7.06 8.90 3.20
N GLU A 14 -6.82 7.66 3.62
CA GLU A 14 -5.48 7.07 3.62
C GLU A 14 -4.97 6.89 2.19
N VAL A 15 -3.71 7.25 1.95
CA VAL A 15 -3.06 7.10 0.65
C VAL A 15 -1.83 6.22 0.80
N TYR A 16 -1.81 5.11 0.06
CA TYR A 16 -0.67 4.20 -0.01
C TYR A 16 -0.02 4.28 -1.38
N GLN A 17 1.31 4.40 -1.38
CA GLN A 17 2.12 4.33 -2.60
C GLN A 17 2.49 2.88 -2.85
N LEU A 18 2.01 2.34 -3.97
CA LEU A 18 2.34 1.00 -4.45
C LEU A 18 3.07 1.12 -5.78
N GLU A 19 3.69 0.02 -6.20
CA GLU A 19 4.30 -0.06 -7.52
C GLU A 19 3.78 -1.30 -8.23
N SER A 20 3.42 -1.18 -9.50
CA SER A 20 3.01 -2.31 -10.33
C SER A 20 4.14 -2.75 -11.25
N GLU A 21 4.16 -4.04 -11.61
CA GLU A 21 5.13 -4.55 -12.60
C GLU A 21 4.81 -4.08 -14.03
N GLY A 22 3.56 -3.70 -14.30
CA GLY A 22 3.07 -3.21 -15.59
C GLY A 22 2.38 -1.83 -15.53
N ARG A 23 1.94 -1.33 -16.69
CA ARG A 23 1.23 -0.05 -16.82
C ARG A 23 -0.27 -0.22 -16.56
N LEU A 24 -0.68 -0.12 -15.30
CA LEU A 24 -2.09 -0.24 -14.93
C LEU A 24 -2.99 0.83 -15.57
N CYS A 25 -2.47 1.97 -15.98
CA CYS A 25 -3.26 2.99 -16.67
C CYS A 25 -3.71 2.60 -18.09
N ASP A 26 -3.09 1.59 -18.69
CA ASP A 26 -3.56 1.03 -19.98
C ASP A 26 -4.64 -0.05 -19.75
N GLU A 27 -4.81 -0.53 -18.52
CA GLU A 27 -5.58 -1.73 -18.17
C GLU A 27 -6.75 -1.47 -17.21
N CYS A 28 -6.68 -0.41 -16.40
CA CYS A 28 -7.70 0.02 -15.45
C CYS A 28 -8.22 1.41 -15.83
N SER A 29 -9.52 1.64 -15.63
CA SER A 29 -10.20 2.90 -15.93
C SER A 29 -10.88 3.48 -14.69
N THR A 30 -11.11 4.80 -14.69
CA THR A 30 -11.90 5.46 -13.63
C THR A 30 -13.29 4.81 -13.54
N GLY A 31 -13.69 4.47 -12.32
CA GLY A 31 -14.94 3.76 -12.05
C GLY A 31 -14.78 2.24 -11.92
N ASP A 32 -13.60 1.69 -12.23
CA ASP A 32 -13.33 0.29 -11.94
C ASP A 32 -13.37 -0.01 -10.45
N VAL A 33 -13.93 -1.17 -10.12
CA VAL A 33 -13.93 -1.71 -8.77
C VAL A 33 -12.75 -2.67 -8.65
N VAL A 34 -11.82 -2.35 -7.75
CA VAL A 34 -10.60 -3.13 -7.55
C VAL A 34 -10.42 -3.53 -6.08
N THR A 35 -9.86 -4.71 -5.86
CA THR A 35 -9.32 -5.14 -4.56
C THR A 35 -7.80 -5.11 -4.63
N VAL A 36 -7.17 -4.68 -3.54
CA VAL A 36 -5.71 -4.64 -3.41
C VAL A 36 -5.33 -5.48 -2.19
N GLU A 37 -4.72 -6.63 -2.45
CA GLU A 37 -4.22 -7.55 -1.43
C GLU A 37 -2.76 -7.20 -1.15
N LEU A 38 -2.52 -6.38 -0.12
CA LEU A 38 -1.16 -5.93 0.22
C LEU A 38 -0.24 -7.07 0.63
N GLY A 39 -0.77 -8.11 1.29
CA GLY A 39 0.00 -9.30 1.69
C GLY A 39 0.44 -10.15 0.50
N GLU A 40 -0.42 -10.28 -0.51
CA GLU A 40 -0.15 -11.08 -1.72
C GLU A 40 0.50 -10.25 -2.83
N SER A 41 0.66 -8.94 -2.63
CA SER A 41 1.11 -7.99 -3.65
C SER A 41 0.30 -8.12 -4.95
N LEU A 42 -1.03 -8.11 -4.82
CA LEU A 42 -1.96 -8.38 -5.92
C LEU A 42 -3.02 -7.29 -6.04
N LEU A 43 -3.30 -6.86 -7.27
CA LEU A 43 -4.45 -6.03 -7.60
C LEU A 43 -5.42 -6.85 -8.45
N ILE A 44 -6.67 -6.97 -7.98
CA ILE A 44 -7.75 -7.68 -8.67
C ILE A 44 -8.73 -6.63 -9.19
N ASN A 45 -8.90 -6.55 -10.50
CA ASN A 45 -9.91 -5.69 -11.11
C ASN A 45 -11.19 -6.50 -11.35
N HIS A 46 -12.23 -6.25 -10.56
CA HIS A 46 -13.51 -6.97 -10.63
C HIS A 46 -14.35 -6.59 -11.83
N THR A 47 -14.13 -5.39 -12.40
CA THR A 47 -14.81 -4.96 -13.64
C THR A 47 -14.34 -5.80 -14.84
N THR A 48 -13.04 -6.05 -14.94
CA THR A 48 -12.44 -6.77 -16.08
C THR A 48 -12.15 -8.24 -15.80
N GLY A 49 -12.16 -8.66 -14.54
CA GLY A 49 -11.77 -10.00 -14.09
C GLY A 49 -10.27 -10.27 -14.16
N LYS A 50 -9.44 -9.25 -14.40
CA LYS A 50 -7.98 -9.37 -14.53
C LYS A 50 -7.28 -9.16 -13.19
N GLU A 51 -6.14 -9.83 -13.05
CA GLU A 51 -5.26 -9.71 -11.90
C GLU A 51 -3.88 -9.18 -12.32
N TYR A 52 -3.28 -8.35 -11.46
CA TYR A 52 -2.01 -7.71 -11.72
C TYR A 52 -1.09 -7.80 -10.52
N LYS A 53 0.15 -8.22 -10.77
CA LYS A 53 1.19 -8.23 -9.75
C LYS A 53 1.64 -6.82 -9.40
N LEU A 54 1.71 -6.58 -8.10
CA LEU A 54 2.33 -5.43 -7.49
C LEU A 54 3.70 -5.83 -6.95
N LYS A 55 4.55 -4.84 -6.76
CA LYS A 55 5.74 -5.01 -5.94
C LYS A 55 5.36 -4.95 -4.46
N PRO A 56 6.14 -5.61 -3.59
CA PRO A 56 5.95 -5.51 -2.15
C PRO A 56 5.98 -4.04 -1.68
N ILE A 57 5.12 -3.70 -0.72
CA ILE A 57 5.02 -2.36 -0.14
C ILE A 57 6.30 -1.92 0.62
N GLY A 58 7.19 -2.87 0.92
CA GLY A 58 8.48 -2.62 1.55
C GLY A 58 8.34 -2.11 2.99
N ASP A 59 9.19 -1.15 3.35
CA ASP A 59 9.31 -0.63 4.72
C ASP A 59 8.04 0.06 5.24
N ALA A 60 7.13 0.45 4.34
CA ALA A 60 5.84 1.00 4.73
C ALA A 60 4.92 -0.06 5.37
N GLY A 61 5.08 -1.35 5.06
CA GLY A 61 4.25 -2.43 5.61
C GLY A 61 4.22 -2.44 7.15
N PRO A 62 5.37 -2.54 7.83
CA PRO A 62 5.45 -2.46 9.29
C PRO A 62 4.90 -1.15 9.90
N ILE A 63 5.01 -0.03 9.17
CA ILE A 63 4.52 1.27 9.63
C ILE A 63 2.98 1.31 9.62
N ILE A 64 2.38 0.71 8.59
CA ILE A 64 0.93 0.61 8.43
C ILE A 64 0.35 -0.33 9.48
N ASP A 65 0.96 -1.51 9.68
CA ASP A 65 0.56 -2.46 10.73
C ASP A 65 0.65 -1.83 12.13
N ALA A 66 1.63 -0.96 12.34
CA ALA A 66 1.74 -0.22 13.58
C ALA A 66 0.64 0.84 13.79
N GLY A 67 -0.10 1.22 12.74
CA GLY A 67 -1.08 2.31 12.78
C GLY A 67 -0.45 3.70 12.64
N GLY A 68 0.65 3.80 11.89
CA GLY A 68 1.32 5.06 11.57
C GLY A 68 2.76 5.16 12.10
N ILE A 69 3.48 6.17 11.59
CA ILE A 69 4.93 6.31 11.81
C ILE A 69 5.32 6.49 13.28
N PHE A 70 4.51 7.18 14.08
CA PHE A 70 4.78 7.36 15.50
C PHE A 70 4.55 6.07 16.29
N SER A 71 3.45 5.37 16.02
CA SER A 71 3.16 4.06 16.60
C SER A 71 4.26 3.06 16.28
N TYR A 72 4.75 3.06 15.03
CA TYR A 72 5.89 2.25 14.62
C TYR A 72 7.16 2.63 15.39
N ALA A 73 7.47 3.92 15.49
CA ALA A 73 8.67 4.41 16.16
C ALA A 73 8.68 4.08 17.66
N TRP A 74 7.54 4.14 18.36
CA TRP A 74 7.45 3.67 19.75
C TRP A 74 7.60 2.15 19.86
N LYS A 75 6.89 1.37 19.02
CA LYS A 75 6.97 -0.10 19.03
C LYS A 75 8.38 -0.63 18.76
N THR A 76 9.16 0.08 17.93
CA THR A 76 10.52 -0.29 17.55
C THR A 76 11.60 0.34 18.44
N GLY A 77 11.22 1.17 19.42
CA GLY A 77 12.16 1.83 20.31
C GLY A 77 12.96 2.97 19.66
N MET A 78 12.57 3.44 18.47
CA MET A 78 13.15 4.63 17.83
C MET A 78 12.82 5.91 18.61
N ILE A 79 11.65 5.95 19.25
CA ILE A 79 11.26 7.01 20.18
C ILE A 79 11.09 6.38 21.56
N PRO A 80 11.76 6.88 22.61
CA PRO A 80 11.53 6.42 23.98
C PRO A 80 10.07 6.68 24.36
N SER A 81 9.39 5.65 24.90
CA SER A 81 8.08 5.86 25.52
C SER A 81 8.26 6.77 26.74
N ALA A 82 7.41 7.79 26.89
CA ALA A 82 7.42 8.69 28.05
C ALA A 82 6.89 7.95 29.30
N ALA A 83 7.65 6.97 29.78
CA ALA A 83 7.42 6.24 31.00
C ALA A 83 8.79 5.83 31.58
N SER A 84 9.54 6.82 32.05
CA SER A 84 10.58 6.60 33.05
C SER A 84 10.96 7.94 33.70
N SER A 85 10.23 8.33 34.75
CA SER A 85 10.67 9.15 35.88
C SER A 85 9.71 8.90 37.04
#